data_AF-A0A8X6YLR5-F1
#
_entry.id   AF-A0A8X6YLR5-F1
#
_cell.length_a   1.000
_cell.length_b   1.000
_cell.length_c   1.000
_cell.angle_alpha   90.00
_cell.angle_beta   90.00
_cell.angle_gamma   90.00
#
_symmetry.space_group_name_H-M   'P 1'
#
loop_
_entity.id
_entity.type
_entity.pdbx_description
1 polymer ?
#
loop_
_entity_poly.entity_id
_entity_poly.type
_entity_poly.pdbx_seq_one_letter_code
_entity_poly.pdbx_strand_id
1 'polypeptide(L)'
;MIELFWTGYRLAFRKYITNKYVVGHVCTLCYNLTFQLLIMISASMTNEMAKKAKDTLQCLKYRFSRDLRKTKLQEVLTKENNLTLWKIYVVDRSLLITSFGTLLTYGILIGTLGEES
;
A
#
# COMPACT_ATOMS: atom_id res chain seq x y z
N MET A 1 9.18 -0.28 -2.11
CA MET A 1 9.10 -0.73 -3.52
C MET A 1 10.44 -0.67 -4.21
N ILE A 2 11.15 0.47 -4.18
CA ILE A 2 12.45 0.65 -4.85
C ILE A 2 13.49 -0.39 -4.38
N GLU A 3 13.71 -0.53 -3.07
CA GLU A 3 14.63 -1.54 -2.52
C GLU A 3 14.24 -2.98 -2.88
N LEU A 4 12.94 -3.25 -2.92
CA LEU A 4 12.36 -4.55 -3.24
C LEU A 4 12.63 -4.89 -4.71
N PHE A 5 12.44 -3.91 -5.59
CA PHE A 5 12.76 -4.00 -7.01
C PHE A 5 14.26 -4.26 -7.24
N TRP A 6 15.15 -3.43 -6.70
CA TRP A 6 16.59 -3.57 -6.92
C TRP A 6 17.18 -4.84 -6.30
N THR A 7 16.65 -5.28 -5.17
CA THR A 7 17.07 -6.54 -4.54
C THR A 7 16.61 -7.74 -5.35
N GLY A 8 15.36 -7.73 -5.84
CA GLY A 8 14.85 -8.75 -6.76
C GLY A 8 15.62 -8.79 -8.08
N TYR A 9 15.89 -7.62 -8.68
CA TYR A 9 16.67 -7.49 -9.91
C TYR A 9 18.08 -8.06 -9.75
N ARG A 10 18.80 -7.66 -8.69
CA ARG A 10 20.15 -8.21 -8.42
C ARG A 10 20.12 -9.72 -8.25
N LEU A 11 19.10 -10.26 -7.59
CA LEU A 11 18.96 -11.71 -7.40
C LEU A 11 18.70 -12.44 -8.72
N ALA A 12 17.87 -11.87 -9.60
CA ALA A 12 17.46 -12.51 -10.86
C ALA A 12 18.51 -12.44 -11.97
N PHE A 13 19.23 -11.31 -12.10
CA PHE A 13 20.05 -11.04 -13.29
C PHE A 13 21.57 -11.06 -13.05
N ARG A 14 22.03 -11.15 -11.79
CA ARG A 14 23.47 -11.08 -11.51
C ARG A 14 24.13 -12.46 -11.62
N LYS A 15 24.91 -12.66 -12.70
CA LYS A 15 25.61 -13.93 -13.05
C LYS A 15 26.50 -14.55 -11.96
N TYR A 16 27.08 -13.76 -11.05
CA TYR A 16 28.07 -14.23 -10.08
C TYR A 16 27.73 -13.84 -8.63
N ILE A 17 26.70 -14.46 -8.06
CA ILE A 17 26.37 -14.33 -6.63
C ILE A 17 26.83 -15.59 -5.89
N THR A 18 27.66 -15.46 -4.86
CA THR A 18 28.01 -16.57 -3.96
C THR A 18 26.78 -17.02 -3.17
N ASN A 19 26.61 -18.32 -2.91
CA ASN A 19 25.47 -18.88 -2.16
C ASN A 19 25.13 -18.15 -0.85
N LYS A 20 26.13 -17.66 -0.11
CA LYS A 20 25.90 -16.88 1.13
C LYS A 20 25.17 -15.56 0.88
N TYR A 21 25.46 -14.88 -0.24
CA TYR A 21 24.80 -13.63 -0.61
C TYR A 21 23.39 -13.85 -1.18
N VAL A 22 23.13 -15.00 -1.83
CA VAL A 22 21.78 -15.39 -2.27
C VAL A 22 20.82 -15.45 -1.08
N VAL A 23 21.21 -16.19 -0.03
CA VAL A 23 20.38 -16.32 1.19
C VAL A 23 20.13 -14.96 1.83
N GLY A 24 21.18 -14.14 1.97
CA GLY A 24 21.05 -12.77 2.47
C GLY A 24 20.06 -11.93 1.67
N HIS A 25 20.16 -11.93 0.33
CA HIS A 25 19.27 -11.20 -0.55
C HIS A 25 17.82 -11.69 -0.48
N VAL A 26 17.58 -13.00 -0.40
CA VAL A 26 16.23 -13.56 -0.22
C VAL A 26 15.64 -13.14 1.12
N CYS A 27 16.41 -13.23 2.21
CA CYS A 27 15.97 -12.76 3.52
C CYS A 27 15.62 -11.26 3.50
N THR A 28 16.47 -10.42 2.89
CA THR A 28 16.21 -8.99 2.72
C THR A 28 14.95 -8.73 1.88
N LEU A 29 14.74 -9.49 0.80
CA LEU A 29 13.56 -9.37 -0.05
C LEU A 29 12.29 -9.71 0.72
N CYS A 30 12.28 -10.83 1.45
CA CYS A 30 11.17 -11.26 2.28
C CYS A 30 10.86 -10.22 3.37
N TYR A 31 11.88 -9.76 4.10
CA TYR A 31 11.72 -8.74 5.14
C TYR A 31 11.09 -7.45 4.59
N ASN A 32 11.64 -6.92 3.50
CA ASN A 32 11.14 -5.69 2.88
C ASN A 32 9.72 -5.86 2.35
N LEU A 33 9.39 -7.03 1.78
CA LEU A 33 8.04 -7.34 1.30
C LEU A 33 7.04 -7.41 2.45
N THR A 34 7.37 -8.16 3.51
CA THR A 34 6.51 -8.30 4.69
C THR A 34 6.29 -6.95 5.37
N PHE A 35 7.34 -6.15 5.56
CA PHE A 35 7.24 -4.82 6.16
C PHE A 35 6.37 -3.88 5.33
N GLN A 36 6.56 -3.89 4.02
CA GLN A 36 5.76 -3.08 3.10
C GLN A 36 4.29 -3.51 3.11
N LEU A 37 4.00 -4.81 3.05
CA LEU A 37 2.65 -5.34 3.13
C LEU A 37 1.99 -4.98 4.47
N LEU A 38 2.73 -5.07 5.58
CA LEU A 38 2.22 -4.72 6.91
C LEU A 38 1.73 -3.27 6.94
N ILE A 39 2.52 -2.33 6.43
CA ILE A 39 2.15 -0.90 6.39
C ILE A 39 0.92 -0.70 5.51
N MET A 40 0.95 -1.21 4.28
CA MET A 40 -0.10 -0.95 3.29
C MET A 40 -1.43 -1.62 3.68
N ILE A 41 -1.40 -2.85 4.19
CA ILE A 41 -2.59 -3.57 4.66
C ILE A 41 -3.18 -2.85 5.87
N SER A 42 -2.37 -2.50 6.87
CA SER A 42 -2.85 -1.79 8.06
C SER A 42 -3.51 -0.48 7.69
N ALA A 43 -2.85 0.33 6.85
CA ALA A 43 -3.40 1.61 6.41
C ALA A 43 -4.68 1.44 5.57
N SER A 44 -4.73 0.45 4.67
CA SER A 44 -5.94 0.14 3.90
C SER A 44 -7.10 -0.31 4.79
N MET A 45 -6.84 -1.13 5.81
CA MET A 45 -7.87 -1.56 6.75
C MET A 45 -8.39 -0.40 7.60
N THR A 46 -7.50 0.46 8.10
CA THR A 46 -7.90 1.66 8.84
C THR A 46 -8.77 2.58 7.98
N ASN A 47 -8.40 2.80 6.71
CA ASN A 47 -9.19 3.62 5.78
C ASN A 47 -10.56 3.01 5.49
N GLU A 48 -10.63 1.69 5.30
CA GLU A 48 -11.90 1.00 5.09
C GLU A 48 -12.81 1.11 6.32
N MET A 49 -12.26 0.94 7.52
CA MET A 49 -13.00 1.07 8.78
C MET A 49 -13.46 2.51 9.03
N ALA A 50 -12.61 3.50 8.74
CA ALA A 50 -12.98 4.91 8.81
C ALA A 50 -14.14 5.24 7.88
N LYS A 51 -14.12 4.71 6.64
CA LYS A 51 -15.22 4.84 5.69
C LYS A 51 -16.51 4.19 6.20
N LYS A 52 -16.46 2.94 6.68
CA LYS A 52 -17.64 2.26 7.25
C LYS A 52 -18.23 2.98 8.46
N ALA A 53 -17.37 3.51 9.33
CA ALA A 53 -17.80 4.30 10.48
C ALA A 53 -18.52 5.59 10.03
N LYS A 54 -17.97 6.27 9.01
CA LYS A 54 -18.57 7.47 8.41
C LYS A 54 -19.94 7.16 7.78
N ASP A 55 -20.07 6.08 7.02
CA ASP A 55 -21.34 5.65 6.42
C ASP A 55 -22.39 5.33 7.50
N THR A 56 -21.96 4.65 8.57
CA THR A 56 -22.83 4.35 9.73
C THR A 56 -23.29 5.64 10.42
N LEU A 57 -22.39 6.61 10.61
CA LEU A 57 -22.71 7.93 11.19
C LEU A 57 -23.68 8.72 10.29
N GLN A 58 -23.58 8.62 8.96
CA GLN A 58 -24.54 9.24 8.04
C GLN A 58 -25.95 8.64 8.21
N CYS A 59 -26.05 7.30 8.25
CA CYS A 59 -27.31 6.62 8.50
C CYS A 59 -27.92 7.01 9.86
N LEU A 60 -27.08 7.13 10.89
CA LEU A 60 -27.51 7.56 12.22
C LEU A 60 -28.00 9.02 12.20
N LYS A 61 -27.28 9.93 11.53
CA LYS A 61 -27.68 11.34 11.36
C LYS A 61 -29.06 11.45 10.71
N TYR A 62 -29.33 10.65 9.67
CA TYR A 62 -30.62 10.62 9.00
C TYR A 62 -31.75 10.19 9.96
N ARG A 63 -31.51 9.16 10.79
CA ARG A 63 -32.48 8.67 11.79
C ARG A 63 -32.74 9.63 12.94
N PHE A 64 -31.74 10.39 13.39
CA PHE A 64 -31.82 11.24 14.59
C PHE A 64 -31.98 12.74 14.28
N SER A 65 -32.63 13.10 13.16
CA SER A 65 -32.64 14.45 12.56
C SER A 65 -33.29 15.59 13.38
N ARG A 66 -33.43 15.50 14.71
CA ARG A 66 -34.09 16.52 15.55
C ARG A 66 -33.23 17.25 16.60
N ASP A 67 -31.95 16.91 16.81
CA ASP A 67 -31.23 17.43 17.99
C ASP A 67 -29.85 18.07 17.72
N LEU A 68 -29.45 19.00 18.60
CA LEU A 68 -28.26 19.88 18.60
C LEU A 68 -26.92 19.14 18.40
N ARG A 69 -26.89 17.81 18.59
CA ARG A 69 -25.74 16.94 18.29
C ARG A 69 -25.34 16.94 16.81
N LYS A 70 -26.16 17.52 15.93
CA LYS A 70 -25.88 17.68 14.49
C LYS A 70 -24.55 18.39 14.18
N THR A 71 -24.14 19.40 14.95
CA THR A 71 -22.97 20.23 14.61
C THR A 71 -21.64 19.49 14.79
N LYS A 72 -21.39 18.88 15.95
CA LYS A 72 -20.18 18.07 16.19
C LYS A 72 -20.10 16.86 15.26
N LEU A 73 -21.24 16.20 15.02
CA LEU A 73 -21.31 15.03 14.15
C LEU A 73 -21.08 15.42 12.68
N GLN A 74 -21.56 16.60 12.27
CA GLN A 74 -21.31 17.15 10.94
C GLN A 74 -19.84 17.49 10.73
N GLU A 75 -19.15 18.06 11.72
CA GLU A 75 -17.73 18.37 11.64
C GLU A 75 -16.87 17.11 11.42
N VAL A 76 -17.18 16.03 12.17
CA VAL A 76 -16.54 14.71 12.01
C VAL A 76 -16.87 14.09 10.64
N LEU A 77 -18.10 14.24 10.16
CA LEU A 77 -18.52 13.76 8.84
C LEU A 77 -17.87 14.52 7.68
N THR A 78 -17.59 15.81 7.83
CA THR A 78 -16.94 16.62 6.78
C THR A 78 -15.43 16.39 6.71
N LYS A 79 -14.80 15.92 7.78
CA LYS A 79 -13.35 15.65 7.77
C LYS A 79 -13.06 14.34 7.04
N GLU A 80 -12.26 14.42 5.98
CA GLU A 80 -11.69 13.24 5.34
C GLU A 80 -10.37 12.86 6.02
N ASN A 81 -10.47 11.95 6.99
CA ASN A 81 -9.30 11.40 7.67
C ASN A 81 -8.94 10.06 7.04
N ASN A 82 -8.20 10.10 5.93
CA ASN A 82 -7.62 8.91 5.30
C ASN A 82 -6.11 8.90 5.52
N LEU A 83 -5.57 7.73 5.84
CA LEU A 83 -4.15 7.46 5.73
C LEU A 83 -3.75 7.50 4.26
N THR A 84 -2.90 8.46 3.93
CA THR A 84 -2.43 8.69 2.58
C THR A 84 -0.93 8.50 2.52
N LEU A 85 -0.46 7.95 1.40
CA LEU A 85 0.95 8.00 1.07
C LEU A 85 1.25 9.40 0.50
N TRP A 86 1.99 10.20 1.25
CA TRP A 86 2.42 11.54 0.84
C TRP A 86 1.27 12.50 0.46
N LYS A 87 0.03 12.27 0.93
CA LYS A 87 -1.20 12.97 0.49
C LYS A 87 -1.58 12.78 -0.98
N ILE A 88 -0.82 12.03 -1.76
CA ILE A 88 -1.04 11.83 -3.20
C ILE A 88 -1.92 10.61 -3.43
N TYR A 89 -1.69 9.53 -2.67
CA TYR A 89 -2.45 8.28 -2.80
C TYR A 89 -3.16 7.94 -1.50
N VAL A 90 -4.47 7.72 -1.56
CA VAL A 90 -5.19 7.05 -0.47
C VAL A 90 -4.69 5.61 -0.43
N VAL A 91 -4.27 5.14 0.74
CA VAL A 91 -3.83 3.76 0.87
C VAL A 91 -5.06 2.85 0.87
N ASP A 92 -5.25 2.14 -0.23
CA ASP A 92 -6.34 1.19 -0.41
C ASP A 92 -5.82 -0.12 -1.02
N ARG A 93 -6.74 -1.06 -1.24
CA ARG A 93 -6.40 -2.35 -1.86
C ARG A 93 -5.97 -2.20 -3.32
N SER A 94 -6.41 -1.15 -4.02
CA SER A 94 -6.04 -0.92 -5.42
C SER A 94 -4.57 -0.50 -5.54
N LEU A 95 -4.07 0.29 -4.60
CA LEU A 95 -2.67 0.69 -4.52
C LEU A 95 -1.74 -0.51 -4.30
N LEU A 96 -2.16 -1.49 -3.49
CA LEU A 96 -1.44 -2.76 -3.31
C LEU A 96 -1.28 -3.50 -4.65
N ILE A 97 -2.38 -3.72 -5.35
CA ILE A 97 -2.40 -4.46 -6.62
C ILE A 97 -1.57 -3.72 -7.67
N THR A 98 -1.72 -2.40 -7.75
CA THR A 98 -0.95 -1.55 -8.67
C THR A 98 0.55 -1.60 -8.37
N SER A 99 0.93 -1.63 -7.09
CA SER A 99 2.32 -1.77 -6.66
C SER A 99 2.94 -3.10 -7.11
N PHE A 100 2.20 -4.20 -7.01
CA PHE A 100 2.67 -5.49 -7.55
C PHE A 100 2.71 -5.51 -9.07
N GLY A 101 1.68 -4.98 -9.73
CA GLY A 101 1.62 -4.89 -11.19
C GLY A 101 2.80 -4.10 -11.75
N THR A 102 3.10 -2.94 -11.17
CA THR A 102 4.28 -2.14 -11.55
C THR A 102 5.59 -2.88 -11.33
N LEU A 103 5.77 -3.55 -10.18
CA LEU A 103 6.97 -4.36 -9.92
C LEU A 103 7.17 -5.44 -10.99
N LEU A 104 6.10 -6.16 -11.35
CA LEU A 104 6.12 -7.20 -12.37
C LEU A 104 6.40 -6.63 -13.76
N THR A 105 5.68 -5.57 -14.15
CA THR A 105 5.84 -4.92 -15.47
C THR A 105 7.26 -4.39 -15.64
N TYR A 106 7.81 -3.67 -14.65
CA TYR A 106 9.19 -3.20 -14.72
C TYR A 106 10.20 -4.35 -14.68
N GLY A 107 9.92 -5.42 -13.94
CA GLY A 107 10.75 -6.62 -13.92
C GLY A 107 10.83 -7.30 -15.30
N ILE A 108 9.70 -7.45 -15.99
CA ILE A 108 9.64 -7.99 -17.35
C ILE A 108 10.34 -7.05 -18.33
N LEU A 109 10.04 -5.74 -18.27
CA LEU A 109 10.61 -4.75 -19.17
C LEU A 109 12.15 -4.77 -19.09
N ILE A 110 12.69 -4.67 -17.89
CA ILE A 110 14.15 -4.68 -17.69
C ILE A 110 14.74 -6.05 -17.98
N GLY A 111 14.05 -7.14 -17.63
CA GLY A 111 14.54 -8.49 -17.90
C GLY A 111 14.57 -8.88 -19.38
N THR A 112 13.72 -8.28 -20.21
CA THR A 112 13.64 -8.55 -21.65
C THR A 112 14.43 -7.56 -22.49
N LEU A 113 14.46 -6.27 -22.11
CA LEU A 113 15.20 -5.23 -22.84
C LEU A 113 16.64 -5.04 -22.35
N GLY A 114 16.97 -5.50 -21.13
CA GLY A 114 18.29 -5.32 -20.53
C GLY A 114 19.34 -6.36 -20.95
N GLU A 115 18.98 -7.38 -21.74
CA GLU A 115 19.94 -8.37 -22.26
C GLU A 115 20.84 -7.83 -23.38
N GLU A 116 20.53 -6.65 -23.96
CA GLU A 116 21.27 -6.05 -25.08
C GLU A 116 22.24 -4.91 -24.70
N SER A 117 22.48 -4.65 -23.40
CA SER A 117 23.39 -3.58 -22.93
C SER A 117 24.61 -4.08 -22.15
#